data_AF-A0A933DF77-F1
#
_entry.id   AF-A0A933DF77-F1
#
_cell.length_a   1.000
_cell.length_b   1.000
_cell.length_c   1.000
_cell.angle_alpha   90.00
_cell.angle_beta   90.00
_cell.angle_gamma   90.00
#
_symmetry.space_group_name_H-M   'P 1'
#
loop_
_entity.id
_entity.type
_entity.pdbx_description
1 polymer ?
#
loop_
_entity_poly.entity_id
_entity_poly.type
_entity_poly.pdbx_seq_one_letter_code
_entity_poly.pdbx_strand_id
1 'polypeptide(L)'
;MGSDKEQYAKLVCLFLAEQLRTRKISLHRAADIAQKVLNNINLLNDEHDFLRLIKELSKDFEELFRLEDRVFFWVEANERKNMEASVKTFAIEVIPQDPKLALEVMLEAIKEEVKLEDLKQKFPMFSDYLQRSQHG
;
A
#
# COMPACT_ATOMS: atom_id res chain seq x y z
N MET A 1 -12.07 10.60 -1.10
CA MET A 1 -12.36 9.81 -2.33
C MET A 1 -11.69 10.36 -3.60
N GLY A 2 -11.31 11.64 -3.69
CA GLY A 2 -10.54 12.17 -4.83
C GLY A 2 -9.00 12.11 -4.71
N SER A 3 -8.44 12.11 -3.49
CA SER A 3 -6.98 12.29 -3.28
C SER A 3 -6.12 11.15 -3.80
N ASP A 4 -6.57 9.90 -3.65
CA ASP A 4 -5.68 8.74 -3.85
C ASP A 4 -5.58 8.38 -5.33
N LYS A 5 -6.70 8.48 -6.06
CA LYS A 5 -6.71 8.33 -7.52
C LYS A 5 -5.89 9.41 -8.22
N GLU A 6 -6.00 10.66 -7.77
CA GLU A 6 -5.15 11.76 -8.26
C GLU A 6 -3.67 11.49 -7.95
N GLN A 7 -3.36 10.94 -6.78
CA GLN A 7 -2.00 10.55 -6.42
C GLN A 7 -1.46 9.43 -7.33
N TYR A 8 -2.26 8.42 -7.65
CA TYR A 8 -1.88 7.36 -8.61
C TYR A 8 -1.61 7.93 -10.00
N ALA A 9 -2.53 8.77 -10.51
CA ALA A 9 -2.33 9.45 -11.79
C ALA A 9 -1.04 10.27 -11.78
N LYS A 10 -0.80 11.03 -10.71
CA LYS A 10 0.40 11.85 -10.54
C LYS A 10 1.68 11.00 -10.55
N LEU A 11 1.69 9.87 -9.85
CA LEU A 11 2.84 8.95 -9.84
C LEU A 11 3.16 8.44 -11.24
N VAL A 12 2.15 8.01 -11.99
CA VAL A 12 2.30 7.56 -13.38
C VAL A 12 2.79 8.70 -14.27
N CYS A 13 2.20 9.89 -14.17
CA CYS A 13 2.62 11.07 -14.95
C CYS A 13 4.08 11.45 -14.70
N LEU A 14 4.51 11.48 -13.42
CA LEU A 14 5.90 11.78 -13.07
C LEU A 14 6.85 10.71 -13.60
N PHE A 15 6.46 9.44 -13.51
CA PHE A 15 7.23 8.34 -14.06
C PHE A 15 7.40 8.48 -15.59
N LEU A 16 6.31 8.68 -16.33
CA LEU A 16 6.33 8.82 -17.79
C LEU A 16 7.12 10.06 -18.23
N ALA A 17 6.95 11.19 -17.53
CA ALA A 17 7.72 12.41 -17.79
C ALA A 17 9.23 12.15 -17.66
N GLU A 18 9.64 11.40 -16.65
CA GLU A 18 11.04 11.02 -16.45
C GLU A 18 11.56 10.07 -17.55
N GLN A 19 10.75 9.09 -17.98
CA GLN A 19 11.11 8.19 -19.08
C GLN A 19 11.27 8.97 -20.41
N LEU A 20 10.38 9.94 -20.68
CA LEU A 20 10.47 10.81 -21.85
C LEU A 20 11.70 11.71 -21.79
N ARG A 21 11.95 12.35 -20.64
CA ARG A 21 13.11 13.22 -20.40
C ARG A 21 14.42 12.47 -20.62
N THR A 22 14.48 11.21 -20.19
CA THR A 22 15.65 10.34 -20.35
C THR A 22 15.67 9.58 -21.67
N ARG A 23 14.73 9.85 -22.58
CA ARG A 23 14.59 9.24 -23.92
C ARG A 23 14.50 7.70 -23.90
N LYS A 24 14.00 7.13 -22.81
CA LYS A 24 13.78 5.68 -22.66
C LYS A 24 12.51 5.20 -23.34
N ILE A 25 11.53 6.09 -23.51
CA ILE A 25 10.29 5.83 -24.24
C ILE A 25 9.99 6.93 -25.23
N SER A 26 9.19 6.62 -26.25
CA SER A 26 8.62 7.61 -27.16
C SER A 26 7.36 8.25 -26.57
N LEU A 27 6.97 9.42 -27.09
CA LEU A 27 5.73 10.10 -26.69
C LEU A 27 4.49 9.23 -26.96
N HIS A 28 4.48 8.51 -28.08
CA HIS A 28 3.38 7.61 -28.42
C HIS A 28 3.26 6.47 -27.41
N ARG A 29 4.39 5.83 -27.07
CA ARG A 29 4.43 4.77 -26.06
C ARG A 29 3.97 5.26 -24.70
N ALA A 30 4.38 6.46 -24.30
CA ALA A 30 3.92 7.10 -23.06
C ALA A 30 2.40 7.34 -23.06
N ALA A 31 1.83 7.77 -24.19
CA ALA A 31 0.40 7.98 -24.34
C ALA A 31 -0.39 6.67 -24.23
N ASP A 32 0.10 5.58 -24.83
CA ASP A 32 -0.54 4.26 -24.74
C ASP A 32 -0.61 3.78 -23.29
N ILE A 33 0.50 3.90 -22.54
CA ILE A 33 0.55 3.57 -21.11
C ILE A 33 -0.45 4.45 -20.33
N ALA A 34 -0.40 5.77 -20.53
CA ALA A 34 -1.27 6.70 -19.82
C ALA A 34 -2.76 6.39 -20.08
N GLN A 35 -3.12 6.07 -21.33
CA GLN A 35 -4.48 5.70 -21.68
C GLN A 35 -4.94 4.42 -20.98
N LYS A 36 -4.08 3.40 -20.92
CA LYS A 36 -4.37 2.15 -20.21
C LYS A 36 -4.58 2.38 -18.71
N VAL A 37 -3.78 3.25 -18.09
CA VAL A 37 -3.97 3.63 -16.67
C VAL A 37 -5.29 4.38 -16.48
N LEU A 38 -5.55 5.41 -17.29
CA LEU A 38 -6.79 6.20 -17.18
C LEU A 38 -8.05 5.36 -17.36
N ASN A 39 -8.03 4.38 -18.26
CA ASN A 39 -9.18 3.47 -18.48
C ASN A 39 -9.52 2.63 -17.24
N ASN A 40 -8.55 2.40 -16.35
CA ASN A 40 -8.71 1.54 -15.18
C ASN A 40 -8.69 2.31 -13.84
N ILE A 41 -8.35 3.62 -13.85
CA ILE A 41 -8.14 4.40 -12.62
C ILE A 41 -9.38 4.47 -11.72
N ASN A 42 -10.57 4.38 -12.32
CA ASN A 42 -11.83 4.41 -11.57
C ASN A 42 -12.10 3.12 -10.79
N LEU A 43 -11.47 2.01 -11.20
CA LEU A 43 -11.58 0.71 -10.55
C LEU A 43 -10.68 0.58 -9.32
N LEU A 44 -9.74 1.51 -9.13
CA LEU A 44 -8.80 1.49 -8.02
C LEU A 44 -9.47 2.00 -6.75
N ASN A 45 -9.47 1.18 -5.70
CA ASN A 45 -9.99 1.56 -4.39
C ASN A 45 -8.87 1.82 -3.38
N ASP A 46 -7.75 1.10 -3.53
CA ASP A 46 -6.61 1.17 -2.63
C ASP A 46 -5.27 1.01 -3.36
N GLU A 47 -4.19 0.94 -2.58
CA GLU A 47 -2.82 0.84 -3.06
C GLU A 47 -2.52 -0.52 -3.69
N HIS A 48 -3.22 -1.58 -3.25
CA HIS A 48 -3.07 -2.94 -3.78
C HIS A 48 -3.70 -3.06 -5.17
N ASP A 49 -4.85 -2.43 -5.38
CA ASP A 49 -5.46 -2.31 -6.70
C ASP A 49 -4.51 -1.59 -7.66
N PHE A 50 -3.87 -0.51 -7.20
CA PHE A 50 -2.89 0.22 -8.01
C PHE A 50 -1.67 -0.63 -8.34
N LEU A 51 -1.08 -1.31 -7.34
CA LEU A 51 0.03 -2.25 -7.56
C LEU A 51 -0.35 -3.35 -8.56
N ARG A 52 -1.55 -3.92 -8.45
CA ARG A 52 -2.05 -4.95 -9.36
C ARG A 52 -2.16 -4.42 -10.79
N LEU A 53 -2.72 -3.23 -10.97
CA LEU A 53 -2.79 -2.58 -12.28
C LEU A 53 -1.40 -2.40 -12.88
N ILE A 54 -0.42 -1.88 -12.13
CA ILE A 54 0.95 -1.70 -12.63
C ILE A 54 1.60 -3.04 -12.99
N LYS A 55 1.39 -4.10 -12.18
CA LYS A 55 1.84 -5.47 -12.47
C LYS A 55 1.23 -6.08 -13.72
N GLU A 56 -0.02 -5.76 -14.01
CA GLU A 56 -0.69 -6.22 -15.22
C GLU A 56 -0.14 -5.48 -16.44
N LEU A 57 0.00 -4.16 -16.34
CA LEU A 57 0.54 -3.35 -17.43
C LEU A 57 2.03 -3.62 -17.69
N SER A 58 2.82 -3.96 -16.68
CA SER A 58 4.26 -4.26 -16.86
C SER A 58 4.52 -5.47 -17.75
N LYS A 59 3.54 -6.36 -17.91
CA LYS A 59 3.59 -7.48 -18.87
C LYS A 59 3.61 -7.03 -20.33
N ASP A 60 2.94 -5.91 -20.63
CA ASP A 60 2.82 -5.35 -21.99
C ASP A 60 3.79 -4.17 -22.21
N PHE A 61 4.25 -3.56 -21.11
CA PHE A 61 5.09 -2.36 -21.08
C PHE A 61 6.24 -2.57 -20.08
N GLU A 62 7.34 -3.19 -20.55
CA GLU A 62 8.51 -3.51 -19.72
C GLU A 62 9.10 -2.30 -18.98
N GLU A 63 8.89 -1.10 -19.49
CA GLU A 63 9.36 0.13 -18.85
C GLU A 63 8.73 0.31 -17.47
N LEU A 64 7.53 -0.23 -17.26
CA LEU A 64 6.82 -0.18 -15.99
C LEU A 64 7.38 -1.10 -14.92
N PHE A 65 8.31 -2.04 -15.21
CA PHE A 65 8.93 -2.85 -14.16
C PHE A 65 9.57 -2.00 -13.06
N ARG A 66 10.18 -0.86 -13.41
CA ARG A 66 10.75 0.05 -12.41
C ARG A 66 9.70 0.78 -11.60
N LEU A 67 8.52 1.02 -12.17
CA LEU A 67 7.41 1.61 -11.44
C LEU A 67 6.77 0.56 -10.52
N GLU A 68 6.63 -0.67 -11.00
CA GLU A 68 6.14 -1.82 -10.23
C GLU A 68 6.93 -1.99 -8.93
N ASP A 69 8.26 -2.06 -8.99
CA ASP A 69 9.11 -2.19 -7.80
C ASP A 69 8.89 -1.05 -6.81
N ARG A 70 8.80 0.19 -7.30
CA ARG A 70 8.58 1.36 -6.45
C ARG A 70 7.22 1.35 -5.78
N VAL A 71 6.18 0.96 -6.52
CA VAL A 71 4.82 0.84 -5.98
C VAL A 71 4.75 -0.31 -4.99
N PHE A 72 5.43 -1.43 -5.27
CA PHE A 72 5.51 -2.57 -4.35
C PHE A 72 6.06 -2.16 -2.98
N PHE A 73 7.24 -1.52 -2.94
CA PHE A 73 7.82 -1.06 -1.67
C PHE A 73 6.98 0.02 -0.99
N TRP A 74 6.28 0.84 -1.77
CA TRP A 74 5.37 1.84 -1.22
C TRP A 74 4.18 1.19 -0.51
N VAL A 75 3.57 0.16 -1.12
CA VAL A 75 2.49 -0.62 -0.49
C VAL A 75 2.98 -1.32 0.78
N GLU A 76 4.12 -2.02 0.74
CA GLU A 76 4.66 -2.69 1.93
C GLU A 76 4.95 -1.71 3.08
N ALA A 77 5.51 -0.54 2.77
CA ALA A 77 5.78 0.50 3.76
C ALA A 77 4.49 1.06 4.38
N ASN A 78 3.43 1.24 3.58
CA ASN A 78 2.14 1.71 4.07
C ASN A 78 1.41 0.64 4.89
N GLU A 79 1.44 -0.63 4.47
CA GLU A 79 0.94 -1.74 5.27
C GLU A 79 1.60 -1.79 6.64
N ARG A 80 2.94 -1.66 6.67
CA ARG A 80 3.71 -1.62 7.92
C ARG A 80 3.28 -0.47 8.81
N LYS A 81 3.19 0.73 8.26
CA LYS A 81 2.75 1.94 8.98
C LYS A 81 1.33 1.79 9.53
N ASN A 82 0.42 1.23 8.74
CA ASN A 82 -0.97 0.99 9.14
C ASN A 82 -1.04 -0.04 10.27
N MET A 83 -0.27 -1.12 10.17
CA MET A 83 -0.16 -2.13 11.24
C MET A 83 0.34 -1.51 12.55
N GLU A 84 1.42 -0.73 12.51
CA GLU A 84 1.96 -0.05 13.69
C GLU A 84 0.95 0.93 14.30
N ALA A 85 0.22 1.68 13.46
CA ALA A 85 -0.84 2.57 13.91
C ALA A 85 -1.98 1.80 14.59
N SER A 86 -2.46 0.71 13.99
CA SER A 86 -3.51 -0.13 14.57
C SER A 86 -3.08 -0.76 15.90
N VAL A 87 -1.84 -1.24 16.01
CA VAL A 87 -1.30 -1.81 17.26
C VAL A 87 -1.21 -0.74 18.33
N LYS A 88 -0.73 0.47 17.99
CA LYS A 88 -0.69 1.59 18.92
C LYS A 88 -2.08 1.94 19.45
N THR A 89 -3.06 2.07 18.56
CA THR A 89 -4.43 2.40 18.96
C THR A 89 -5.04 1.29 19.81
N PHE A 90 -4.84 0.03 19.43
CA PHE A 90 -5.25 -1.13 20.21
C PHE A 90 -4.66 -1.12 21.63
N ALA A 91 -3.36 -0.83 21.76
CA ALA A 91 -2.66 -0.76 23.04
C ALA A 91 -3.25 0.32 23.96
N ILE A 92 -3.66 1.46 23.39
CA ILE A 92 -4.24 2.58 24.13
C ILE A 92 -5.71 2.32 24.51
N GLU A 93 -6.50 1.76 23.60
CA GLU A 93 -7.96 1.70 23.76
C GLU A 93 -8.45 0.41 24.41
N VAL A 94 -7.80 -0.73 24.16
CA VAL A 94 -8.31 -2.06 24.56
C VAL A 94 -7.61 -2.63 25.78
N ILE A 95 -6.30 -2.40 25.89
CA ILE A 95 -5.46 -2.93 26.98
C ILE A 95 -4.82 -1.86 27.88
N PRO A 96 -5.45 -0.69 28.16
CA PRO A 96 -4.82 0.35 28.98
C PRO A 96 -4.54 -0.11 30.42
N GLN A 97 -5.25 -1.14 30.89
CA GLN A 97 -5.12 -1.70 32.24
C GLN A 97 -4.02 -2.76 32.37
N ASP A 98 -3.47 -3.26 31.24
CA ASP A 98 -2.37 -4.23 31.25
C ASP A 98 -1.16 -3.70 30.44
N PRO A 99 -0.30 -2.89 31.08
CA PRO A 99 0.88 -2.34 30.44
C PRO A 99 1.89 -3.38 29.96
N LYS A 100 1.90 -4.59 30.56
CA LYS A 100 2.83 -5.65 30.16
C LYS A 100 2.39 -6.26 28.84
N LEU A 101 1.09 -6.57 28.72
CA LEU A 101 0.52 -7.07 27.47
C LEU A 101 0.61 -6.01 26.36
N ALA A 102 0.37 -4.73 26.69
CA ALA A 102 0.55 -3.63 25.73
C ALA A 102 1.98 -3.55 25.20
N LEU A 103 2.97 -3.65 26.08
CA LEU A 103 4.37 -3.67 25.70
C LEU A 103 4.70 -4.90 24.84
N GLU A 104 4.18 -6.09 25.19
CA GLU A 104 4.42 -7.33 24.44
C GLU A 104 3.90 -7.22 23.00
N VAL A 105 2.67 -6.73 22.81
CA VAL A 105 2.07 -6.57 21.47
C VAL A 105 2.85 -5.55 20.65
N MET A 106 3.26 -4.42 21.26
CA MET A 106 4.08 -3.42 20.58
C MET A 106 5.47 -3.96 20.21
N LEU A 107 6.13 -4.69 21.10
CA LEU A 107 7.44 -5.31 20.84
C LEU A 107 7.37 -6.36 19.74
N GLU A 108 6.26 -7.10 19.63
CA GLU A 108 6.07 -8.01 18.52
C GLU A 108 5.90 -7.28 17.20
N ALA A 109 5.09 -6.21 17.19
CA ALA A 109 4.76 -5.45 15.98
C ALA A 109 5.96 -4.70 15.36
N ILE A 110 7.00 -4.39 16.15
CA ILE A 110 8.21 -3.73 15.65
C ILE A 110 9.22 -4.70 15.01
N LYS A 111 9.04 -6.01 15.12
CA LYS A 111 9.90 -6.99 14.43
C LYS A 111 9.72 -6.88 12.92
N GLU A 112 10.81 -6.90 12.15
CA GLU A 112 10.76 -6.63 10.70
C GLU A 112 9.98 -7.70 9.94
N GLU A 113 10.08 -8.95 10.38
CA GLU A 113 9.50 -10.13 9.75
C GLU A 113 8.01 -10.33 10.06
N VAL A 114 7.48 -9.65 11.08
CA VAL A 114 6.10 -9.84 11.56
C VAL A 114 5.12 -9.12 10.65
N LYS A 115 4.12 -9.85 10.17
CA LYS A 115 2.99 -9.35 9.39
C LYS A 115 1.74 -9.24 10.26
N LEU A 116 0.74 -8.54 9.75
CA LEU A 116 -0.54 -8.33 10.44
C LEU A 116 -1.22 -9.65 10.84
N GLU A 117 -1.15 -10.67 9.99
CA GLU A 117 -1.73 -11.98 10.26
C GLU A 117 -1.04 -12.71 11.42
N ASP A 118 0.28 -12.56 11.56
CA ASP A 118 1.04 -13.14 12.67
C ASP A 118 0.59 -12.53 14.00
N LEU A 119 0.36 -11.21 14.02
CA LEU A 119 -0.16 -10.50 15.19
C LEU A 119 -1.59 -10.95 15.54
N LYS A 120 -2.46 -11.15 14.55
CA LYS A 120 -3.83 -11.65 14.77
C LYS A 120 -3.83 -13.05 15.39
N GLN A 121 -2.94 -13.92 14.95
CA GLN A 121 -2.81 -15.28 15.47
C GLN A 121 -2.26 -15.28 16.90
N LYS A 122 -1.23 -14.47 17.17
CA LYS A 122 -0.58 -14.41 18.48
C LYS A 122 -1.41 -13.69 19.54
N PHE A 123 -2.16 -12.66 19.13
CA PHE A 123 -2.99 -11.84 20.01
C PHE A 123 -4.46 -11.83 19.53
N PRO A 124 -5.28 -12.82 19.90
CA PRO A 124 -6.67 -12.93 19.41
C PRO A 124 -7.53 -11.67 19.69
N MET A 125 -7.30 -11.01 20.81
CA MET A 125 -7.95 -9.73 21.15
C MET A 125 -7.65 -8.60 20.17
N PHE A 126 -6.49 -8.62 19.51
CA PHE A 126 -6.15 -7.68 18.45
C PHE A 126 -6.98 -7.98 17.18
N SER A 127 -7.19 -9.26 16.86
CA SER A 127 -8.09 -9.66 15.76
C SER A 127 -9.53 -9.20 16.03
N ASP A 128 -10.04 -9.40 17.24
CA ASP A 128 -11.40 -8.96 17.64
C ASP A 128 -11.55 -7.45 17.55
N TYR A 129 -10.51 -6.70 17.95
CA TYR A 129 -10.47 -5.25 17.81
C TYR A 129 -10.58 -4.81 16.34
N LEU A 130 -9.77 -5.39 15.46
CA LEU A 130 -9.75 -5.04 14.04
C LEU A 130 -11.12 -5.29 13.37
N GLN A 131 -11.80 -6.39 13.72
CA GLN A 131 -13.13 -6.69 13.19
C GLN A 131 -14.19 -5.67 13.62
N ARG A 132 -14.11 -5.17 14.87
CA ARG A 132 -15.00 -4.15 15.41
C ARG A 132 -14.72 -2.77 14.79
N SER A 133 -13.46 -2.42 14.57
CA SER A 133 -13.06 -1.14 13.97
C SER A 133 -13.39 -1.03 12.47
N GLN A 134 -13.65 -2.15 11.77
CA GLN A 134 -14.04 -2.16 10.36
C GLN A 134 -15.57 -2.00 10.13
N HIS A 135 -16.37 -2.06 11.19
CA HIS A 135 -17.84 -1.90 11.14
C HIS A 135 -18.33 -0.60 11.80
N GLY A 136 -17.41 0.31 12.14
CA GLY A 136 -17.68 1.62 12.75
C GLY A 136 -17.55 2.76 11.76
#